data_AF-A0A2E5UHK2-F1
#
_entry.id   AF-A0A2E5UHK2-F1
#
_cell.length_a   1.000
_cell.length_b   1.000
_cell.length_c   1.000
_cell.angle_alpha   90.00
_cell.angle_beta   90.00
_cell.angle_gamma   90.00
#
_symmetry.space_group_name_H-M   'P 1'
#
loop_
_entity.id
_entity.type
_entity.pdbx_description
1 polymer ?
#
loop_
_entity_poly.entity_id
_entity_poly.type
_entity_poly.pdbx_seq_one_letter_code
_entity_poly.pdbx_strand_id
1 'polypeptide(L)'
;MIQTPFHNRRGFSLTEIVVVIAIIGVLVGILVPSIFSIKMKAKKTKELNVLKQVMTAWATYSSDHQNKLLPGYLDVSYQEHYELAWAFPDETLIPPAPSYDSDYLNIVGPWPWRLLPYLDENWRSLLFYKELDWEPFAERVNAHANEITQTPAFGYNGMYLGGWKLFNEAEGRTQTLFGNAKLADDTRMNVVTSSLAQVNSPTTTIAFASTFLGEDHSYGELPDDIDGANMAIPSVLADSKRWTILPDGKINSYAETYVPVGRYNGMPAIGFADGHVENVVIHTLLNQKMWIPKAREVNGVPVEKFTHSP
;
A
#
# COMPACT_ATOMS: atom_id res chain seq x y z
N MET A 1 -53.90 52.56 43.35
CA MET A 1 -52.53 52.19 43.79
C MET A 1 -52.27 50.77 43.36
N ILE A 2 -51.36 50.56 42.40
CA ILE A 2 -50.89 49.23 41.98
C ILE A 2 -49.38 49.23 42.24
N GLN A 3 -48.91 48.44 43.20
CA GLN A 3 -47.47 48.20 43.40
C GLN A 3 -47.06 47.03 42.50
N THR A 4 -46.26 47.28 41.48
CA THR A 4 -45.61 46.24 40.68
C THR A 4 -44.30 45.80 41.36
N PRO A 5 -44.07 44.51 41.63
CA PRO A 5 -42.83 44.04 42.22
C PRO A 5 -41.69 44.20 41.21
N PHE A 6 -40.60 44.87 41.61
CA PHE A 6 -39.36 44.92 40.84
C PHE A 6 -38.80 43.50 40.75
N HIS A 7 -38.97 42.87 39.59
CA HIS A 7 -38.33 41.59 39.29
C HIS A 7 -36.83 41.85 39.25
N ASN A 8 -36.13 41.43 40.31
CA ASN A 8 -34.70 41.61 40.48
C ASN A 8 -34.00 40.72 39.45
N ARG A 9 -33.79 41.24 38.23
CA ARG A 9 -33.03 40.54 37.19
C ARG A 9 -31.59 40.43 37.69
N ARG A 10 -31.24 39.26 38.23
CA ARG A 10 -29.86 38.92 38.59
C ARG A 10 -29.01 39.02 37.31
N GLY A 11 -28.24 40.10 37.18
CA GLY A 11 -27.23 40.24 36.14
C GLY A 11 -26.03 39.36 36.47
N PHE A 12 -25.44 38.76 35.44
CA PHE A 12 -24.22 37.99 35.56
C PHE A 12 -23.07 38.90 36.01
N SER A 13 -22.33 38.50 37.04
CA SER A 13 -21.18 39.25 37.53
C SER A 13 -19.93 38.94 36.70
N LEU A 14 -19.01 39.91 36.63
CA LEU A 14 -17.73 39.75 35.92
C LEU A 14 -16.94 38.55 36.48
N THR A 15 -17.00 38.33 37.79
CA THR A 15 -16.33 37.20 38.46
C THR A 15 -16.91 35.86 38.06
N GLU A 16 -18.23 35.76 37.86
CA GLU A 16 -18.88 34.52 37.40
C GLU A 16 -18.45 34.18 35.96
N ILE A 17 -18.33 35.18 35.08
CA ILE A 17 -17.83 34.95 33.71
C ILE A 17 -16.36 34.49 33.73
N VAL A 18 -15.51 35.11 34.55
CA VAL A 18 -14.08 34.76 34.64
C VAL A 18 -13.88 33.33 35.15
N VAL A 19 -14.62 32.91 36.18
CA VAL A 19 -14.54 31.53 36.70
C VAL A 19 -15.00 30.53 35.65
N VAL A 20 -16.07 30.83 34.90
CA VAL A 20 -16.56 29.94 33.83
C VAL A 20 -15.53 29.78 32.72
N ILE A 21 -14.93 30.88 32.25
CA ILE A 21 -13.88 30.81 31.22
C ILE A 21 -12.65 30.06 31.74
N ALA A 22 -12.28 30.25 33.01
CA ALA A 22 -11.17 29.51 33.63
C ALA A 22 -11.45 27.99 33.67
N ILE A 23 -12.67 27.59 34.05
CA ILE A 23 -13.07 26.17 34.04
C ILE A 23 -13.08 25.61 32.62
N ILE A 24 -13.66 26.33 31.64
CA ILE A 24 -13.63 25.93 30.22
C ILE A 24 -12.20 25.77 29.73
N GLY A 25 -11.31 26.70 30.09
CA GLY A 25 -9.89 26.65 29.73
C GLY A 25 -9.18 25.40 30.28
N VAL A 26 -9.45 25.04 31.54
CA VAL A 26 -8.91 23.79 32.14
C VAL A 26 -9.47 22.56 31.42
N LEU A 27 -10.78 22.51 31.17
CA LEU A 27 -11.42 21.39 30.46
C LEU A 27 -10.84 21.21 29.06
N VAL A 28 -10.74 22.30 28.28
CA VAL A 28 -10.15 22.29 26.93
C VAL A 28 -8.68 21.90 26.98
N GLY A 29 -7.91 22.40 27.95
CA GLY A 29 -6.49 22.10 28.12
C GLY A 29 -6.21 20.60 28.31
N ILE A 30 -7.10 19.87 28.99
CA ILE A 30 -6.99 18.41 29.16
C ILE A 30 -7.51 17.66 27.93
N LEU A 31 -8.54 18.19 27.25
CA LEU A 31 -9.20 17.53 26.13
C LEU A 31 -8.34 17.49 24.85
N VAL A 32 -7.68 18.59 24.52
CA VAL A 32 -6.95 18.77 23.24
C VAL A 32 -5.87 17.69 22.99
N PRO A 33 -4.90 17.42 23.90
CA PRO A 33 -3.87 16.42 23.65
C PRO A 33 -4.44 15.00 23.50
N SER A 34 -5.50 14.69 24.25
CA SER A 34 -6.17 13.39 24.20
C SER A 34 -6.81 13.12 22.84
N ILE A 35 -7.38 14.15 22.20
CA ILE A 35 -8.03 14.04 20.89
C ILE A 35 -7.02 13.66 19.79
N PHE A 36 -5.81 14.22 19.80
CA PHE A 36 -4.79 13.91 18.80
C PHE A 36 -4.38 12.43 18.85
N SER A 37 -4.12 11.88 20.03
CA SER A 37 -3.80 10.46 20.18
C SER A 37 -4.94 9.53 19.75
N ILE A 38 -6.20 9.92 20.03
CA ILE A 38 -7.38 9.15 19.58
C ILE A 38 -7.49 9.17 18.06
N LYS A 39 -7.30 10.33 17.42
CA LYS A 39 -7.32 10.45 15.94
C LYS A 39 -6.27 9.55 15.29
N MET A 40 -5.04 9.53 15.81
CA MET A 40 -3.97 8.67 15.27
C MET A 40 -4.28 7.18 15.41
N LYS A 41 -4.83 6.76 16.56
CA LYS A 41 -5.29 5.38 16.75
C LYS A 41 -6.42 5.02 15.78
N ALA A 42 -7.40 5.91 15.62
CA ALA A 42 -8.51 5.70 14.69
C ALA A 42 -8.03 5.59 13.23
N LYS A 43 -7.08 6.44 12.81
CA LYS A 43 -6.43 6.36 11.50
C LYS A 43 -5.74 5.01 11.27
N LYS A 44 -4.96 4.52 12.24
CA LYS A 44 -4.30 3.20 12.17
C LYS A 44 -5.29 2.03 12.14
N THR A 45 -6.35 2.08 12.95
CA THR A 45 -7.42 1.08 12.91
C THR A 45 -8.15 1.09 11.56
N LYS A 46 -8.40 2.27 10.99
CA LYS A 46 -8.97 2.41 9.65
C LYS A 46 -8.05 1.78 8.59
N GLU A 47 -6.76 2.07 8.63
CA GLU A 47 -5.75 1.47 7.72
C GLU A 47 -5.78 -0.06 7.76
N LEU A 48 -5.74 -0.68 8.95
CA LEU A 48 -5.83 -2.14 9.07
C LEU A 48 -7.15 -2.71 8.55
N ASN A 49 -8.27 -2.03 8.83
CA ASN A 49 -9.58 -2.46 8.35
C ASN A 49 -9.68 -2.42 6.82
N VAL A 50 -9.15 -1.37 6.20
CA VAL A 50 -9.08 -1.26 4.74
C VAL A 50 -8.15 -2.31 4.17
N LEU A 51 -6.97 -2.53 4.77
CA LEU A 51 -6.05 -3.58 4.35
C LEU A 51 -6.71 -4.95 4.42
N LYS A 52 -7.52 -5.23 5.44
CA LYS A 52 -8.29 -6.48 5.53
C LYS A 52 -9.29 -6.65 4.39
N GLN A 53 -9.92 -5.56 3.93
CA GLN A 53 -10.80 -5.58 2.75
C GLN A 53 -9.99 -5.87 1.48
N VAL A 54 -8.84 -5.22 1.29
CA VAL A 54 -7.90 -5.50 0.18
C VAL A 54 -7.45 -6.96 0.17
N MET A 55 -7.09 -7.51 1.33
CA MET A 55 -6.70 -8.92 1.46
C MET A 55 -7.85 -9.88 1.12
N THR A 56 -9.08 -9.53 1.51
CA THR A 56 -10.27 -10.32 1.19
C THR A 56 -10.57 -10.29 -0.31
N ALA A 57 -10.48 -9.11 -0.93
CA ALA A 57 -10.60 -8.93 -2.37
C ALA A 57 -9.54 -9.75 -3.12
N TRP A 58 -8.28 -9.73 -2.65
CA TRP A 58 -7.18 -10.47 -3.27
C TRP A 58 -7.36 -11.99 -3.18
N ALA A 59 -7.83 -12.50 -2.04
CA ALA A 59 -8.17 -13.91 -1.89
C ALA A 59 -9.35 -14.31 -2.80
N THR A 60 -10.36 -13.46 -2.91
CA THR A 60 -11.53 -13.67 -3.80
C THR A 60 -11.11 -13.69 -5.26
N TYR A 61 -10.28 -12.74 -5.68
CA TYR A 61 -9.66 -12.74 -7.02
C TYR A 61 -8.97 -14.08 -7.30
N SER A 62 -8.14 -14.55 -6.36
CA SER A 62 -7.43 -15.83 -6.53
C SER A 62 -8.41 -17.01 -6.66
N SER A 63 -9.47 -17.03 -5.87
CA SER A 63 -10.52 -18.05 -5.96
C SER A 63 -11.16 -18.10 -7.35
N ASP A 64 -11.57 -16.95 -7.88
CA ASP A 64 -12.24 -16.85 -9.18
C ASP A 64 -11.31 -17.17 -10.36
N HIS A 65 -9.99 -17.01 -10.16
CA HIS A 65 -8.96 -17.28 -11.16
C HIS A 65 -8.24 -18.61 -10.96
N GLN A 66 -8.95 -19.65 -10.48
CA GLN A 66 -8.41 -21.01 -10.33
C GLN A 66 -7.15 -21.06 -9.43
N ASN A 67 -7.18 -20.35 -8.30
CA ASN A 67 -6.07 -20.19 -7.37
C ASN A 67 -4.84 -19.47 -7.95
N LYS A 68 -4.97 -18.78 -9.08
CA LYS A 68 -3.89 -17.94 -9.63
C LYS A 68 -3.79 -16.64 -8.86
N LEU A 69 -2.58 -16.23 -8.55
CA LEU A 69 -2.34 -14.94 -7.92
C LEU A 69 -2.50 -13.82 -8.94
N LEU A 70 -3.01 -12.69 -8.44
CA LEU A 70 -3.05 -11.44 -9.15
C LEU A 70 -1.65 -11.11 -9.69
N PRO A 71 -1.47 -10.87 -11.02
CA PRO A 71 -0.19 -10.40 -11.53
C PRO A 71 0.23 -9.11 -10.83
N GLY A 72 1.51 -9.01 -10.47
CA GLY A 72 2.04 -7.81 -9.83
C GLY A 72 2.00 -6.61 -10.76
N TYR A 73 2.53 -6.82 -11.96
CA TYR A 73 2.54 -5.84 -13.03
C TYR A 73 2.38 -6.55 -14.39
N LEU A 74 1.63 -5.94 -15.29
CA LEU A 74 1.53 -6.37 -16.69
C LEU A 74 2.17 -5.32 -17.58
N ASP A 75 3.28 -5.68 -18.20
CA ASP A 75 3.98 -4.83 -19.16
C ASP A 75 3.13 -4.53 -20.39
N VAL A 76 3.39 -3.40 -21.06
CA VAL A 76 2.67 -3.00 -22.28
C VAL A 76 2.77 -4.10 -23.34
N SER A 77 3.96 -4.68 -23.55
CA SER A 77 4.19 -5.80 -24.49
C SER A 77 3.31 -7.01 -24.20
N TYR A 78 3.08 -7.31 -22.92
CA TYR A 78 2.23 -8.42 -22.52
C TYR A 78 0.76 -8.13 -22.83
N GLN A 79 0.32 -6.91 -22.53
CA GLN A 79 -1.06 -6.51 -22.77
C GLN A 79 -1.39 -6.46 -24.25
N GLU A 80 -0.48 -5.93 -25.07
CA GLU A 80 -0.61 -5.88 -26.53
C GLU A 80 -0.75 -7.28 -27.13
N HIS A 81 0.19 -8.18 -26.79
CA HIS A 81 0.20 -9.54 -27.35
C HIS A 81 -1.07 -10.34 -27.06
N TYR A 82 -1.67 -10.14 -25.88
CA TYR A 82 -2.90 -10.82 -25.46
C TYR A 82 -4.17 -9.97 -25.65
N GLU A 83 -4.06 -8.81 -26.31
CA GLU A 83 -5.17 -7.87 -26.56
C GLU A 83 -5.98 -7.55 -25.27
N LEU A 84 -5.28 -7.34 -24.16
CA LEU A 84 -5.91 -7.11 -22.85
C LEU A 84 -6.41 -5.68 -22.74
N ALA A 85 -7.69 -5.50 -22.45
CA ALA A 85 -8.28 -4.17 -22.25
C ALA A 85 -9.12 -4.14 -20.97
N TRP A 86 -9.05 -3.02 -20.26
CA TRP A 86 -9.91 -2.69 -19.14
C TRP A 86 -10.68 -1.41 -19.45
N ALA A 87 -11.83 -1.25 -18.80
CA ALA A 87 -12.68 -0.09 -18.96
C ALA A 87 -13.05 0.51 -17.61
N PHE A 88 -13.22 1.82 -17.60
CA PHE A 88 -13.84 2.54 -16.50
C PHE A 88 -15.35 2.22 -16.43
N PRO A 89 -16.05 2.60 -15.34
CA PRO A 89 -17.50 2.41 -15.22
C PRO A 89 -18.33 3.12 -16.30
N ASP A 90 -17.78 4.15 -16.96
CA ASP A 90 -18.39 4.82 -18.10
C ASP A 90 -18.03 4.19 -19.45
N GLU A 91 -17.50 2.95 -19.41
CA GLU A 91 -17.11 2.13 -20.57
C GLU A 91 -15.94 2.69 -21.40
N THR A 92 -15.33 3.80 -20.97
CA THR A 92 -14.12 4.31 -21.62
C THR A 92 -12.92 3.41 -21.31
N LEU A 93 -12.11 3.11 -22.32
CA LEU A 93 -10.94 2.25 -22.15
C LEU A 93 -9.87 2.92 -21.30
N ILE A 94 -9.24 2.14 -20.43
CA ILE A 94 -8.15 2.59 -19.57
C ILE A 94 -6.82 2.39 -20.32
N PRO A 95 -5.98 3.43 -20.44
CA PRO A 95 -4.64 3.28 -21.01
C PRO A 95 -3.81 2.18 -20.31
N PRO A 96 -3.01 1.42 -21.04
CA PRO A 96 -2.45 1.71 -22.36
C PRO A 96 -3.31 1.20 -23.52
N ALA A 97 -4.48 0.59 -23.29
CA ALA A 97 -5.42 0.28 -24.37
C ALA A 97 -6.11 1.57 -24.86
N PRO A 98 -6.39 1.73 -26.17
CA PRO A 98 -6.20 0.77 -27.26
C PRO A 98 -4.86 0.89 -28.02
N SER A 99 -3.99 1.85 -27.68
CA SER A 99 -2.77 2.13 -28.46
C SER A 99 -1.58 1.23 -28.10
N TYR A 100 -1.59 0.64 -26.91
CA TYR A 100 -0.51 -0.19 -26.32
C TYR A 100 0.89 0.39 -26.55
N ASP A 101 1.01 1.70 -26.45
CA ASP A 101 2.27 2.39 -26.70
C ASP A 101 3.00 2.62 -25.37
N SER A 102 4.28 2.26 -25.34
CA SER A 102 5.16 2.35 -24.17
C SER A 102 5.39 3.77 -23.68
N ASP A 103 5.14 4.78 -24.52
CA ASP A 103 5.27 6.19 -24.16
C ASP A 103 4.08 6.67 -23.31
N TYR A 104 2.95 5.95 -23.30
CA TYR A 104 1.85 6.24 -22.40
C TYR A 104 2.07 5.63 -21.02
N LEU A 105 1.57 6.33 -20.01
CA LEU A 105 1.49 5.76 -18.68
C LEU A 105 0.61 4.50 -18.74
N ASN A 106 1.22 3.37 -18.41
CA ASN A 106 0.54 2.07 -18.33
C ASN A 106 -0.31 2.01 -17.05
N ILE A 107 -1.50 2.59 -17.09
CA ILE A 107 -2.38 2.74 -15.94
C ILE A 107 -2.92 1.39 -15.46
N VAL A 108 -3.22 0.45 -16.36
CA VAL A 108 -3.72 -0.90 -16.01
C VAL A 108 -2.63 -1.91 -15.66
N GLY A 109 -1.37 -1.57 -15.91
CA GLY A 109 -0.23 -2.44 -15.64
C GLY A 109 -0.16 -2.86 -14.17
N PRO A 110 -0.19 -1.92 -13.21
CA PRO A 110 -0.29 -2.20 -11.80
C PRO A 110 -1.58 -2.93 -11.40
N TRP A 111 -1.57 -3.55 -10.23
CA TRP A 111 -2.66 -4.36 -9.71
C TRP A 111 -4.00 -3.64 -9.39
N PRO A 112 -4.09 -2.33 -9.08
CA PRO A 112 -5.32 -1.74 -8.54
C PRO A 112 -6.57 -1.98 -9.38
N TRP A 113 -6.53 -1.74 -10.70
CA TRP A 113 -7.69 -1.93 -11.58
C TRP A 113 -8.18 -3.35 -11.66
N ARG A 114 -7.27 -4.32 -11.57
CA ARG A 114 -7.63 -5.74 -11.58
C ARG A 114 -8.31 -6.17 -10.27
N LEU A 115 -8.08 -5.44 -9.17
CA LEU A 115 -8.65 -5.75 -7.86
C LEU A 115 -9.87 -4.90 -7.52
N LEU A 116 -10.05 -3.76 -8.19
CA LEU A 116 -11.11 -2.80 -7.90
C LEU A 116 -12.54 -3.38 -7.98
N PRO A 117 -12.87 -4.27 -8.93
CA PRO A 117 -14.18 -4.93 -8.95
C PRO A 117 -14.46 -5.79 -7.71
N TYR A 118 -13.41 -6.35 -7.10
CA TYR A 118 -13.50 -7.14 -5.86
C TYR A 118 -13.56 -6.27 -4.59
N LEU A 119 -13.46 -4.95 -4.76
CA LEU A 119 -13.61 -3.93 -3.72
C LEU A 119 -14.92 -3.15 -3.88
N ASP A 120 -15.90 -3.70 -4.61
CA ASP A 120 -17.16 -3.01 -4.95
C ASP A 120 -16.91 -1.63 -5.60
N GLU A 121 -15.88 -1.53 -6.43
CA GLU A 121 -15.45 -0.29 -7.10
C GLU A 121 -15.04 0.86 -6.15
N ASN A 122 -14.75 0.54 -4.88
CA ASN A 122 -14.41 1.53 -3.85
C ASN A 122 -12.94 1.98 -3.91
N TRP A 123 -12.62 2.79 -4.92
CA TRP A 123 -11.27 3.34 -5.11
C TRP A 123 -10.82 4.28 -3.98
N ARG A 124 -11.76 4.94 -3.28
CA ARG A 124 -11.45 5.85 -2.16
C ARG A 124 -10.77 5.13 -1.02
N SER A 125 -11.06 3.84 -0.83
CA SER A 125 -10.35 2.99 0.13
C SER A 125 -8.88 2.83 -0.24
N LEU A 126 -8.48 2.94 -1.50
CA LEU A 126 -7.07 2.88 -1.90
C LEU A 126 -6.36 4.23 -1.72
N LEU A 127 -7.08 5.35 -1.64
CA LEU A 127 -6.51 6.71 -1.50
C LEU A 127 -6.92 7.40 -0.20
N PHE A 128 -7.32 6.65 0.83
CA PHE A 128 -7.89 7.19 2.08
C PHE A 128 -6.99 8.16 2.86
N TYR A 129 -5.70 8.21 2.51
CA TYR A 129 -4.68 9.02 3.16
C TYR A 129 -4.45 10.37 2.46
N LYS A 130 -4.90 10.52 1.20
CA LYS A 130 -4.78 11.77 0.44
C LYS A 130 -5.99 12.67 0.69
N GLU A 131 -5.73 13.95 0.85
CA GLU A 131 -6.75 14.99 0.63
C GLU A 131 -6.78 15.27 -0.87
N LEU A 132 -7.81 14.80 -1.56
CA LEU A 132 -8.01 15.05 -2.98
C LEU A 132 -8.87 16.30 -3.14
N ASP A 133 -8.47 17.24 -4.01
CA ASP A 133 -9.25 18.46 -4.26
C ASP A 133 -10.59 18.11 -4.95
N TRP A 134 -11.69 18.35 -4.23
CA TRP A 134 -13.05 17.94 -4.61
C TRP A 134 -13.69 18.94 -5.57
N GLU A 135 -13.26 18.95 -6.82
CA GLU A 135 -14.07 19.55 -7.88
C GLU A 135 -15.31 18.66 -8.16
N PRO A 136 -16.46 19.18 -8.63
CA PRO A 136 -17.67 18.38 -8.88
C PRO A 136 -17.48 17.22 -9.88
N PHE A 137 -16.43 17.27 -10.71
CA PHE A 137 -16.02 16.17 -11.61
C PHE A 137 -15.01 15.19 -10.98
N ALA A 138 -14.45 15.50 -9.80
CA ALA A 138 -13.49 14.70 -9.04
C ALA A 138 -14.11 13.44 -8.40
N GLU A 139 -15.43 13.24 -8.47
CA GLU A 139 -16.01 11.96 -8.05
C GLU A 139 -15.84 10.85 -9.09
N ARG A 140 -15.48 11.19 -10.34
CA ARG A 140 -15.25 10.20 -11.40
C ARG A 140 -13.92 9.50 -11.17
N VAL A 141 -13.95 8.16 -11.16
CA VAL A 141 -12.75 7.34 -10.96
C VAL A 141 -11.65 7.65 -11.99
N ASN A 142 -12.01 8.06 -13.21
CA ASN A 142 -11.08 8.40 -14.28
C ASN A 142 -10.22 9.62 -13.94
N ALA A 143 -10.77 10.58 -13.17
CA ALA A 143 -10.05 11.79 -12.75
C ALA A 143 -8.92 11.50 -11.78
N HIS A 144 -8.97 10.34 -11.09
CA HIS A 144 -7.97 9.90 -10.12
C HIS A 144 -7.24 8.63 -10.56
N ALA A 145 -7.35 8.26 -11.84
CA ALA A 145 -6.88 6.97 -12.31
C ALA A 145 -5.36 6.79 -12.13
N ASN A 146 -4.60 7.88 -12.32
CA ASN A 146 -3.17 7.89 -12.13
C ASN A 146 -2.80 7.70 -10.64
N GLU A 147 -3.47 8.43 -9.75
CA GLU A 147 -3.23 8.37 -8.31
C GLU A 147 -3.59 6.99 -7.75
N ILE A 148 -4.72 6.43 -8.18
CA ILE A 148 -5.17 5.08 -7.79
C ILE A 148 -4.13 4.03 -8.18
N THR A 149 -3.52 4.17 -9.36
CA THR A 149 -2.62 3.14 -9.90
C THR A 149 -1.16 3.30 -9.49
N GLN A 150 -0.66 4.53 -9.35
CA GLN A 150 0.74 4.81 -9.03
C GLN A 150 0.96 4.96 -7.52
N THR A 151 0.03 5.62 -6.84
CA THR A 151 0.16 5.99 -5.42
C THR A 151 -0.96 5.43 -4.55
N PRO A 152 -1.35 4.15 -4.65
CA PRO A 152 -2.30 3.58 -3.69
C PRO A 152 -1.68 3.52 -2.29
N ALA A 153 -2.54 3.45 -1.28
CA ALA A 153 -2.14 3.42 0.13
C ALA A 153 -1.26 2.22 0.49
N PHE A 154 -1.44 1.12 -0.24
CA PHE A 154 -0.78 -0.16 -0.04
C PHE A 154 -0.06 -0.60 -1.31
N GLY A 155 1.14 -1.13 -1.15
CA GLY A 155 1.89 -1.78 -2.20
C GLY A 155 1.72 -3.29 -2.15
N TYR A 156 1.62 -3.90 -3.34
CA TYR A 156 1.58 -5.35 -3.48
C TYR A 156 3.00 -5.92 -3.58
N ASN A 157 3.27 -7.07 -2.96
CA ASN A 157 4.49 -7.87 -3.18
C ASN A 157 4.43 -8.56 -4.56
N GLY A 158 4.17 -7.77 -5.59
CA GLY A 158 3.90 -8.22 -6.95
C GLY A 158 5.13 -8.72 -7.70
N MET A 159 6.34 -8.42 -7.19
CA MET A 159 7.58 -8.94 -7.78
C MET A 159 7.69 -10.45 -7.60
N TYR A 160 7.26 -10.97 -6.44
CA TYR A 160 7.37 -12.40 -6.10
C TYR A 160 6.02 -13.13 -6.06
N LEU A 161 4.91 -12.42 -5.86
CA LEU A 161 3.55 -12.97 -5.96
C LEU A 161 2.90 -12.48 -7.25
N GLY A 162 2.46 -13.40 -8.09
CA GLY A 162 1.94 -13.12 -9.43
C GLY A 162 3.03 -12.77 -10.45
N GLY A 163 4.00 -11.94 -10.06
CA GLY A 163 5.15 -11.53 -10.85
C GLY A 163 4.86 -10.35 -11.78
N TRP A 164 5.93 -9.76 -12.30
CA TRP A 164 5.89 -8.80 -13.42
C TRP A 164 5.91 -9.58 -14.73
N LYS A 165 4.85 -9.49 -15.52
CA LYS A 165 4.72 -10.19 -16.81
C LYS A 165 5.11 -9.29 -17.96
N LEU A 166 5.90 -9.80 -18.89
CA LEU A 166 6.23 -9.16 -20.16
C LEU A 166 6.19 -10.21 -21.28
N PHE A 167 5.93 -9.79 -22.50
CA PHE A 167 6.00 -10.68 -23.65
C PHE A 167 7.30 -10.41 -24.41
N ASN A 168 8.13 -11.44 -24.57
CA ASN A 168 9.34 -11.33 -25.37
C ASN A 168 8.99 -11.74 -26.81
N GLU A 169 8.87 -10.75 -27.69
CA GLU A 169 8.54 -10.97 -29.10
C GLU A 169 9.60 -11.81 -29.82
N ALA A 170 10.90 -11.57 -29.55
CA ALA A 170 11.99 -12.27 -30.20
C ALA A 170 12.00 -13.78 -29.88
N GLU A 171 11.59 -14.16 -28.67
CA GLU A 171 11.50 -15.55 -28.23
C GLU A 171 10.09 -16.14 -28.36
N GLY A 172 9.09 -15.32 -28.72
CA GLY A 172 7.69 -15.72 -28.85
C GLY A 172 7.08 -16.29 -27.56
N ARG A 173 7.50 -15.79 -26.39
CA ARG A 173 7.03 -16.32 -25.10
C ARG A 173 6.86 -15.27 -24.03
N THR A 174 5.90 -15.52 -23.13
CA THR A 174 5.77 -14.76 -21.88
C THR A 174 6.97 -15.00 -20.98
N GLN A 175 7.53 -13.92 -20.46
CA GLN A 175 8.54 -13.93 -19.41
C GLN A 175 7.97 -13.33 -18.11
N THR A 176 8.62 -13.65 -17.00
CA THR A 176 8.32 -13.06 -15.70
C THR A 176 9.62 -12.56 -15.12
N LEU A 177 9.66 -11.31 -14.65
CA LEU A 177 10.84 -10.79 -13.96
C LEU A 177 11.16 -11.68 -12.76
N PHE A 178 12.43 -12.07 -12.59
CA PHE A 178 12.89 -13.05 -11.59
C PHE A 178 12.27 -14.47 -11.75
N GLY A 179 11.59 -14.77 -12.86
CA GLY A 179 10.89 -16.05 -13.05
C GLY A 179 11.82 -17.26 -13.13
N ASN A 180 13.08 -17.05 -13.54
CA ASN A 180 14.11 -18.10 -13.55
C ASN A 180 15.43 -17.50 -13.04
N ALA A 181 15.47 -17.25 -11.74
CA ALA A 181 16.57 -16.56 -11.09
C ALA A 181 17.75 -17.49 -10.80
N LYS A 182 18.97 -16.95 -10.94
CA LYS A 182 20.21 -17.65 -10.59
C LYS A 182 20.49 -17.48 -9.10
N LEU A 183 20.85 -18.57 -8.43
CA LEU A 183 21.21 -18.58 -7.02
C LEU A 183 22.73 -18.49 -6.81
N ALA A 184 23.13 -18.30 -5.55
CA ALA A 184 24.53 -18.23 -5.14
C ALA A 184 25.32 -19.53 -5.38
N ASP A 185 24.64 -20.67 -5.58
CA ASP A 185 25.24 -21.98 -5.91
C ASP A 185 25.24 -22.29 -7.41
N ASP A 186 25.03 -21.28 -8.26
CA ASP A 186 24.85 -21.37 -9.70
C ASP A 186 23.63 -22.19 -10.15
N THR A 187 22.82 -22.73 -9.23
CA THR A 187 21.56 -23.37 -9.59
C THR A 187 20.50 -22.34 -9.98
N ARG A 188 19.55 -22.77 -10.79
CA ARG A 188 18.42 -21.95 -11.24
C ARG A 188 17.16 -22.36 -10.52
N MET A 189 16.39 -21.38 -10.04
CA MET A 189 15.08 -21.64 -9.48
C MET A 189 14.09 -20.54 -9.82
N ASN A 190 12.82 -20.92 -9.92
CA ASN A 190 11.75 -19.96 -10.00
C ASN A 190 11.47 -19.42 -8.59
N VAL A 191 11.75 -18.14 -8.35
CA VAL A 191 11.49 -17.47 -7.07
C VAL A 191 10.10 -16.81 -7.02
N VAL A 192 9.45 -16.66 -8.18
CA VAL A 192 8.09 -16.13 -8.30
C VAL A 192 7.07 -17.24 -8.13
N THR A 193 5.95 -16.90 -7.52
CA THR A 193 4.82 -17.79 -7.32
C THR A 193 3.60 -17.25 -8.06
N SER A 194 2.97 -18.07 -8.89
CA SER A 194 1.79 -17.68 -9.68
C SER A 194 0.48 -18.24 -9.11
N SER A 195 0.54 -19.05 -8.06
CA SER A 195 -0.64 -19.63 -7.41
C SER A 195 -0.52 -19.60 -5.90
N LEU A 196 -1.62 -19.31 -5.21
CA LEU A 196 -1.64 -19.27 -3.75
C LEU A 196 -1.23 -20.61 -3.12
N ALA A 197 -1.57 -21.73 -3.78
CA ALA A 197 -1.22 -23.08 -3.34
C ALA A 197 0.29 -23.37 -3.34
N GLN A 198 1.09 -22.56 -4.04
CA GLN A 198 2.56 -22.70 -4.10
C GLN A 198 3.27 -21.85 -3.03
N VAL A 199 2.54 -21.09 -2.22
CA VAL A 199 3.12 -20.29 -1.13
C VAL A 199 3.40 -21.22 0.05
N ASN A 200 4.68 -21.47 0.33
CA ASN A 200 5.10 -22.44 1.35
C ASN A 200 4.79 -22.01 2.79
N SER A 201 4.69 -20.71 3.07
CA SER A 201 4.51 -20.18 4.43
C SER A 201 3.54 -18.99 4.43
N PRO A 202 2.25 -19.24 4.12
CA PRO A 202 1.28 -18.18 3.86
C PRO A 202 1.03 -17.26 5.06
N THR A 203 1.21 -17.76 6.28
CA THR A 203 1.11 -16.99 7.53
C THR A 203 2.29 -16.03 7.77
N THR A 204 3.34 -16.07 6.94
CA THR A 204 4.51 -15.19 7.07
C THR A 204 4.88 -14.48 5.79
N THR A 205 4.38 -14.97 4.64
CA THR A 205 4.60 -14.35 3.35
C THR A 205 3.75 -13.10 3.22
N ILE A 206 4.40 -11.96 3.06
CA ILE A 206 3.79 -10.65 2.83
C ILE A 206 3.12 -10.65 1.46
N ALA A 207 1.83 -10.36 1.43
CA ALA A 207 1.09 -10.08 0.21
C ALA A 207 1.03 -8.57 -0.05
N PHE A 208 0.63 -7.79 0.95
CA PHE A 208 0.52 -6.34 0.85
C PHE A 208 1.20 -5.65 2.04
N ALA A 209 1.67 -4.44 1.83
CA ALA A 209 2.18 -3.59 2.89
C ALA A 209 1.68 -2.15 2.70
N SER A 210 1.53 -1.39 3.77
CA SER A 210 1.54 0.06 3.69
C SER A 210 2.90 0.50 3.14
N THR A 211 2.89 1.43 2.18
CA THR A 211 4.09 1.83 1.44
C THR A 211 4.18 3.34 1.30
N PHE A 212 5.40 3.82 1.05
CA PHE A 212 5.62 5.13 0.46
C PHE A 212 6.64 5.03 -0.70
N LEU A 213 6.54 5.95 -1.65
CA LEU A 213 7.52 6.10 -2.72
C LEU A 213 8.72 6.87 -2.18
N GLY A 214 9.85 6.16 -2.01
CA GLY A 214 11.09 6.76 -1.52
C GLY A 214 12.03 7.06 -2.66
N GLU A 215 12.49 8.30 -2.74
CA GLU A 215 13.65 8.73 -3.54
C GLU A 215 14.95 8.52 -2.77
N ASP A 216 16.11 8.61 -3.44
CA ASP A 216 17.45 8.47 -2.85
C ASP A 216 17.71 9.52 -1.76
N HIS A 217 17.32 9.17 -0.53
CA HIS A 217 17.28 10.07 0.61
C HIS A 217 17.09 9.29 1.92
N SER A 218 17.36 9.99 3.04
CA SER A 218 17.13 9.51 4.40
C SER A 218 15.88 10.16 5.01
N TYR A 219 14.90 9.36 5.39
CA TYR A 219 13.61 9.79 5.92
C TYR A 219 13.54 9.57 7.44
N GLY A 220 13.11 10.62 8.15
CA GLY A 220 12.75 10.55 9.58
C GLY A 220 11.24 10.43 9.74
N GLU A 221 10.62 11.47 10.27
CA GLU A 221 9.16 11.58 10.28
C GLU A 221 8.65 11.88 8.86
N LEU A 222 7.63 11.14 8.45
CA LEU A 222 6.95 11.29 7.18
C LEU A 222 5.68 12.12 7.35
N PRO A 223 5.33 12.94 6.35
CA PRO A 223 4.01 13.56 6.26
C PRO A 223 2.89 12.50 6.25
N ASP A 224 1.72 12.84 6.79
CA ASP A 224 0.56 11.95 6.83
C ASP A 224 0.02 11.61 5.42
N ASP A 225 0.24 12.50 4.46
CA ASP A 225 -0.23 12.49 3.08
C ASP A 225 0.85 12.05 2.08
N ILE A 226 2.01 11.56 2.55
CA ILE A 226 3.09 11.11 1.67
C ILE A 226 2.62 10.05 0.66
N ASP A 227 3.07 10.21 -0.59
CA ASP A 227 2.73 9.33 -1.69
C ASP A 227 3.05 7.87 -1.39
N GLY A 228 2.03 7.03 -1.53
CA GLY A 228 2.15 5.59 -1.52
C GLY A 228 2.84 5.06 -2.78
N ALA A 229 3.02 3.75 -2.83
CA ALA A 229 3.53 3.06 -4.00
C ALA A 229 2.73 1.80 -4.26
N ASN A 230 2.46 1.52 -5.54
CA ASN A 230 1.69 0.35 -5.96
C ASN A 230 2.37 -0.99 -5.71
N MET A 231 3.67 -1.01 -5.53
CA MET A 231 4.43 -2.19 -5.18
C MET A 231 5.01 -2.05 -3.77
N ALA A 232 5.27 -3.18 -3.12
CA ALA A 232 6.04 -3.24 -1.89
C ALA A 232 7.24 -4.14 -2.17
N ILE A 233 8.46 -3.62 -1.97
CA ILE A 233 9.66 -4.39 -2.27
C ILE A 233 10.52 -4.62 -1.02
N PRO A 234 11.19 -5.78 -0.93
CA PRO A 234 12.13 -6.05 0.15
C PRO A 234 13.27 -5.04 0.19
N SER A 235 13.94 -5.00 1.34
CA SER A 235 15.16 -4.21 1.54
C SER A 235 16.26 -4.55 0.52
N VAL A 236 16.33 -5.80 0.07
CA VAL A 236 17.18 -6.27 -1.02
C VAL A 236 16.27 -6.89 -2.07
N LEU A 237 16.20 -6.31 -3.26
CA LEU A 237 15.46 -6.87 -4.39
C LEU A 237 16.47 -7.53 -5.33
N ALA A 238 16.35 -8.85 -5.50
CA ALA A 238 17.37 -9.65 -6.17
C ALA A 238 18.76 -9.48 -5.52
N ASP A 239 19.72 -8.87 -6.22
CA ASP A 239 21.08 -8.57 -5.75
C ASP A 239 21.29 -7.09 -5.41
N SER A 240 20.24 -6.28 -5.50
CA SER A 240 20.30 -4.82 -5.33
C SER A 240 19.70 -4.39 -3.99
N LYS A 241 20.48 -3.69 -3.17
CA LYS A 241 19.98 -3.04 -1.94
C LYS A 241 19.10 -1.85 -2.32
N ARG A 242 17.85 -1.84 -1.83
CA ARG A 242 16.83 -0.85 -2.19
C ARG A 242 16.58 0.16 -1.08
N TRP A 243 16.48 -0.32 0.16
CA TRP A 243 16.32 0.52 1.33
C TRP A 243 16.92 -0.15 2.58
N THR A 244 17.23 0.62 3.62
CA THR A 244 17.70 0.11 4.91
C THR A 244 17.15 0.95 6.06
N ILE A 245 17.32 0.45 7.28
CA ILE A 245 17.10 1.21 8.51
C ILE A 245 18.47 1.62 9.03
N LEU A 246 18.65 2.91 9.32
CA LEU A 246 19.87 3.48 9.88
C LEU A 246 19.90 3.31 11.42
N PRO A 247 21.07 3.40 12.07
CA PRO A 247 21.18 3.25 13.53
C PRO A 247 20.36 4.26 14.34
N ASP A 248 20.07 5.44 13.77
CA ASP A 248 19.22 6.47 14.38
C ASP A 248 17.70 6.22 14.15
N GLY A 249 17.34 5.10 13.52
CA GLY A 249 15.97 4.69 13.24
C GLY A 249 15.40 5.26 11.93
N LYS A 250 16.14 6.13 11.23
CA LYS A 250 15.72 6.65 9.93
C LYS A 250 15.74 5.58 8.85
N ILE A 251 14.94 5.78 7.82
CA ILE A 251 14.90 4.91 6.65
C ILE A 251 15.75 5.54 5.56
N ASN A 252 16.74 4.81 5.03
CA ASN A 252 17.49 5.27 3.87
C ASN A 252 17.08 4.48 2.63
N SER A 253 16.62 5.18 1.60
CA SER A 253 16.38 4.65 0.26
C SER A 253 17.60 4.91 -0.61
N TYR A 254 17.96 3.97 -1.49
CA TYR A 254 19.17 4.05 -2.32
C TYR A 254 18.91 4.40 -3.80
N ALA A 255 17.63 4.47 -4.17
CA ALA A 255 17.10 4.82 -5.49
C ALA A 255 15.60 5.06 -5.33
N GLU A 256 14.93 5.52 -6.39
CA GLU A 256 13.47 5.48 -6.44
C GLU A 256 12.97 4.06 -6.15
N THR A 257 12.25 3.88 -5.05
CA THR A 257 11.97 2.57 -4.48
C THR A 257 10.68 2.56 -3.69
N TYR A 258 10.10 1.38 -3.53
CA TYR A 258 8.81 1.22 -2.88
C TYR A 258 8.98 0.67 -1.46
N VAL A 259 9.13 1.58 -0.51
CA VAL A 259 9.50 1.22 0.86
C VAL A 259 8.25 0.81 1.66
N PRO A 260 8.25 -0.36 2.31
CA PRO A 260 7.16 -0.78 3.18
C PRO A 260 7.31 -0.12 4.56
N VAL A 261 6.47 0.88 4.85
CA VAL A 261 6.49 1.63 6.11
C VAL A 261 5.10 1.98 6.57
N GLY A 262 4.94 2.21 7.86
CA GLY A 262 3.64 2.60 8.42
C GLY A 262 3.30 4.03 8.11
N ARG A 263 2.05 4.25 7.69
CA ARG A 263 1.52 5.61 7.61
C ARG A 263 1.42 6.22 9.01
N TYR A 264 1.32 7.55 9.05
CA TYR A 264 1.12 8.29 10.30
C TYR A 264 2.25 8.08 11.32
N ASN A 265 3.50 7.96 10.82
CA ASN A 265 4.69 7.62 11.59
C ASN A 265 4.50 6.38 12.49
N GLY A 266 3.73 5.42 11.98
CA GLY A 266 3.38 4.18 12.66
C GLY A 266 4.22 2.99 12.25
N MET A 267 3.90 1.85 12.86
CA MET A 267 4.40 0.56 12.38
C MET A 267 3.72 0.21 11.04
N PRO A 268 4.47 -0.32 10.06
CA PRO A 268 3.90 -0.81 8.81
C PRO A 268 2.68 -1.71 9.02
N ALA A 269 1.60 -1.45 8.30
CA ALA A 269 0.45 -2.35 8.21
C ALA A 269 0.74 -3.41 7.14
N ILE A 270 0.72 -4.68 7.51
CA ILE A 270 1.08 -5.80 6.65
C ILE A 270 -0.11 -6.73 6.50
N GLY A 271 -0.36 -7.17 5.27
CA GLY A 271 -1.30 -8.23 4.94
C GLY A 271 -0.55 -9.45 4.44
N PHE A 272 -0.84 -10.62 5.01
CA PHE A 272 -0.13 -11.86 4.72
C PHE A 272 -0.94 -12.78 3.80
N ALA A 273 -0.27 -13.70 3.12
CA ALA A 273 -0.90 -14.51 2.08
C ALA A 273 -2.04 -15.43 2.56
N ASP A 274 -2.18 -15.70 3.86
CA ASP A 274 -3.35 -16.38 4.45
C ASP A 274 -4.55 -15.44 4.73
N GLY A 275 -4.40 -14.15 4.50
CA GLY A 275 -5.42 -13.13 4.66
C GLY A 275 -5.42 -12.39 6.00
N HIS A 276 -4.58 -12.74 6.99
CA HIS A 276 -4.51 -11.94 8.21
C HIS A 276 -3.76 -10.62 7.99
N VAL A 277 -4.02 -9.64 8.86
CA VAL A 277 -3.40 -8.32 8.81
C VAL A 277 -2.93 -7.91 10.18
N GLU A 278 -1.78 -7.24 10.28
CA GLU A 278 -1.28 -6.69 11.53
C GLU A 278 -0.32 -5.52 11.31
N ASN A 279 -0.03 -4.78 12.38
CA ASN A 279 1.08 -3.83 12.37
C ASN A 279 2.37 -4.53 12.79
N VAL A 280 3.43 -4.36 12.01
CA VAL A 280 4.68 -5.09 12.20
C VAL A 280 5.84 -4.12 12.46
N VAL A 281 6.78 -4.50 13.33
CA VAL A 281 8.02 -3.75 13.55
C VAL A 281 8.85 -3.74 12.27
N ILE A 282 9.22 -2.55 11.77
CA ILE A 282 9.88 -2.37 10.47
C ILE A 282 11.17 -3.19 10.30
N HIS A 283 11.94 -3.45 11.37
CA HIS A 283 13.15 -4.28 11.32
C HIS A 283 12.88 -5.72 10.87
N THR A 284 11.69 -6.26 11.16
CA THR A 284 11.32 -7.61 10.72
C THR A 284 11.22 -7.71 9.20
N LEU A 285 10.87 -6.59 8.54
CA LEU A 285 10.73 -6.51 7.08
C LEU A 285 12.07 -6.62 6.34
N LEU A 286 13.21 -6.60 7.06
CA LEU A 286 14.53 -6.91 6.51
C LEU A 286 14.67 -8.42 6.19
N ASN A 287 13.85 -9.27 6.80
CA ASN A 287 13.89 -10.72 6.61
C ASN A 287 13.33 -11.12 5.23
N GLN A 288 14.21 -11.58 4.34
CA GLN A 288 13.87 -11.94 2.96
C GLN A 288 12.87 -13.10 2.85
N LYS A 289 12.81 -13.97 3.86
CA LYS A 289 11.83 -15.08 3.92
C LYS A 289 10.38 -14.58 3.91
N MET A 290 10.13 -13.40 4.45
CA MET A 290 8.78 -12.82 4.46
C MET A 290 8.34 -12.35 3.07
N TRP A 291 9.29 -12.05 2.18
CA TRP A 291 9.01 -11.50 0.84
C TRP A 291 8.99 -12.55 -0.25
N ILE A 292 9.92 -13.51 -0.19
CA ILE A 292 10.14 -14.46 -1.28
C ILE A 292 9.53 -15.81 -0.86
N PRO A 293 8.38 -16.23 -1.43
CA PRO A 293 7.64 -17.42 -0.99
C PRO A 293 8.45 -18.72 -1.08
N LYS A 294 9.42 -18.73 -1.99
CA LYS A 294 10.31 -19.87 -2.27
C LYS A 294 11.72 -19.70 -1.72
N ALA A 295 11.94 -18.72 -0.82
CA ALA A 295 13.23 -18.56 -0.14
C ALA A 295 13.62 -19.86 0.56
N ARG A 296 14.89 -20.26 0.39
CA ARG A 296 15.48 -21.45 1.01
C ARG A 296 16.95 -21.20 1.33
N GLU A 297 17.54 -22.03 2.17
CA GLU A 297 18.97 -21.94 2.44
C GLU A 297 19.75 -22.35 1.18
N VAL A 298 20.78 -21.59 0.83
CA VAL A 298 21.66 -21.86 -0.32
C VAL A 298 23.09 -21.56 0.09
N ASN A 299 24.01 -22.51 -0.09
CA ASN A 299 25.44 -22.35 0.26
C ASN A 299 25.69 -21.82 1.68
N GLY A 300 24.90 -22.26 2.67
CA GLY A 300 25.01 -21.81 4.06
C GLY A 300 24.55 -20.37 4.31
N VAL A 301 23.96 -19.69 3.30
CA VAL A 301 23.27 -18.42 3.49
C VAL A 301 21.90 -18.69 4.11
N PRO A 302 21.63 -18.20 5.34
CA PRO A 302 20.35 -18.41 6.01
C PRO A 302 19.17 -17.92 5.16
N VAL A 303 18.02 -18.56 5.31
CA VAL A 303 16.79 -18.23 4.56
C VAL A 303 16.41 -16.76 4.73
N GLU A 304 16.68 -16.16 5.90
CA GLU A 304 16.35 -14.74 6.15
C GLU A 304 17.16 -13.76 5.30
N LYS A 305 18.29 -14.21 4.75
CA LYS A 305 19.20 -13.44 3.90
C LYS A 305 19.18 -13.92 2.44
N PHE A 306 18.17 -14.70 2.05
CA PHE A 306 18.07 -15.25 0.70
C PHE A 306 18.05 -14.15 -0.37
N THR A 307 18.92 -14.28 -1.37
CA THR A 307 19.02 -13.39 -2.53
C THR A 307 19.20 -14.20 -3.82
N HIS A 308 19.02 -13.55 -4.96
CA HIS A 308 19.14 -14.17 -6.29
C HIS A 308 19.46 -13.09 -7.33
N SER A 309 19.97 -13.48 -8.49
CA SER A 309 20.13 -12.57 -9.64
C SER A 309 18.96 -12.72 -10.63
N PRO A 310 18.59 -11.65 -11.36
CA PRO A 310 17.49 -11.66 -12.32
C PRO A 310 17.58 -12.72 -13.41
#